data_AF-A0A2D0ILU3-F1
#
_entry.id   AF-A0A2D0ILU3-F1
#
_cell.length_a   1.000
_cell.length_b   1.000
_cell.length_c   1.000
_cell.angle_alpha   90.00
_cell.angle_beta   90.00
_cell.angle_gamma   90.00
#
_symmetry.space_group_name_H-M   'P 1'
#
loop_
_entity.id
_entity.type
_entity.pdbx_description
1 polymer ?
#
loop_
_entity_poly.entity_id
_entity_poly.type
_entity_poly.pdbx_seq_one_letter_code
_entity_poly.pdbx_strand_id
1 'polypeptide(L)'
;MQRHFLYMCNLFMPLYSPGRISTNSAGLLLLALLAISGKSNASSFISPVDQDAITQQQKDLLQQAQQQRDDIRNSITLSPLTVPTSDDEGAFCHPIHQIQFEGAESLSASMQQTLSKPFLSRCLTAGKINELVRKVSNTYTNRH
;
A
#
# COMPACT_ATOMS: atom_id res chain seq x y z
N MET A 1 -13.18 23.16 9.61
CA MET A 1 -12.84 23.14 8.16
C MET A 1 -13.95 22.43 7.37
N GLN A 2 -15.15 23.02 7.24
CA GLN A 2 -16.30 22.37 6.58
C GLN A 2 -17.22 23.38 5.86
N ARG A 3 -16.69 24.55 5.49
CA ARG A 3 -17.42 25.60 4.76
C ARG A 3 -16.89 25.90 3.36
N HIS A 4 -15.71 25.40 3.00
CA HIS A 4 -15.14 25.63 1.67
C HIS A 4 -15.64 24.67 0.58
N PHE A 5 -16.28 23.56 0.94
CA PHE A 5 -16.73 22.57 -0.05
C PHE A 5 -18.06 22.93 -0.74
N LEU A 6 -18.87 23.82 -0.14
CA LEU A 6 -20.18 24.22 -0.69
C LEU A 6 -20.11 25.32 -1.76
N TYR A 7 -18.97 26.00 -1.93
CA TYR A 7 -18.84 27.07 -2.92
C TYR A 7 -18.37 26.59 -4.30
N MET A 8 -17.87 25.34 -4.40
CA MET A 8 -17.35 24.77 -5.65
C MET A 8 -18.34 23.87 -6.39
N CYS A 9 -19.56 23.69 -5.85
CA CYS A 9 -20.61 22.89 -6.50
C CYS A 9 -21.68 23.72 -7.24
N ASN A 10 -21.63 25.06 -7.16
CA ASN A 10 -22.67 25.95 -7.69
C ASN A 10 -22.28 26.79 -8.93
N LEU A 11 -21.12 26.56 -9.54
CA LEU A 11 -20.70 27.33 -10.73
C LEU A 11 -20.78 26.57 -12.06
N PHE A 12 -21.39 25.38 -12.08
CA PHE A 12 -21.53 24.57 -13.29
C PHE A 12 -22.98 24.19 -13.53
N MET A 13 -23.83 25.19 -13.66
CA MET A 13 -25.18 25.04 -14.21
C MET A 13 -25.21 25.72 -15.58
N PRO A 14 -24.76 25.06 -16.66
CA PRO A 14 -25.08 25.54 -17.99
C PRO A 14 -26.53 25.15 -18.27
N LEU A 15 -27.36 26.18 -18.30
CA LEU A 15 -28.62 26.29 -19.03
C LEU A 15 -28.81 25.19 -20.09
N TYR A 16 -29.52 24.13 -19.71
CA TYR A 16 -30.13 23.20 -20.66
C TYR A 16 -31.40 23.88 -21.18
N SER A 17 -31.25 24.62 -22.28
CA SER A 17 -32.37 25.14 -23.06
C SER A 17 -32.54 24.26 -24.29
N PRO A 18 -33.69 23.58 -24.49
CA PRO A 18 -33.94 22.81 -25.70
C PRO A 18 -34.39 23.76 -26.82
N GLY A 19 -33.49 24.65 -27.25
CA GLY A 19 -33.66 25.43 -28.47
C GLY A 19 -33.09 24.62 -29.63
N ARG A 20 -33.86 24.42 -30.70
CA ARG A 20 -33.39 23.79 -31.94
C ARG A 20 -32.10 24.46 -32.44
N ILE A 21 -30.96 23.82 -32.19
CA ILE A 21 -29.66 24.24 -32.72
C ILE A 21 -29.68 23.91 -34.21
N SER A 22 -29.83 24.94 -35.04
CA SER A 22 -29.66 24.84 -36.49
C SER A 22 -28.27 24.26 -36.78
N THR A 23 -28.19 23.27 -37.67
CA THR A 23 -26.96 22.53 -38.02
C THR A 23 -25.77 23.43 -38.37
N ASN A 24 -26.03 24.64 -38.85
CA ASN A 24 -25.02 25.65 -39.16
C ASN A 24 -24.35 26.25 -37.91
N SER A 25 -25.06 26.34 -36.78
CA SER A 25 -24.55 26.92 -35.53
C SER A 25 -23.67 25.95 -34.72
N ALA A 26 -23.94 24.64 -34.83
CA ALA A 26 -23.11 23.61 -34.21
C ALA A 26 -21.72 23.51 -34.87
N GLY A 27 -21.65 23.64 -36.20
CA GLY A 27 -20.39 23.62 -36.95
C GLY A 27 -19.49 24.81 -36.62
N LEU A 28 -20.07 26.01 -36.47
CA LEU A 28 -19.33 27.21 -36.07
C LEU A 28 -18.75 27.12 -34.65
N LEU A 29 -19.51 26.54 -33.71
CA LEU A 29 -19.02 26.30 -32.34
C LEU A 29 -17.87 25.29 -32.30
N LEU A 30 -17.95 24.22 -33.09
CA LEU A 30 -16.88 23.22 -33.21
C LEU A 30 -15.60 23.80 -33.84
N LEU A 31 -15.73 24.60 -34.91
CA LEU A 31 -14.58 25.30 -35.50
C LEU A 31 -13.96 26.31 -34.53
N ALA A 32 -14.77 27.04 -33.75
CA ALA A 32 -14.27 27.97 -32.75
C ALA A 32 -13.48 27.27 -31.63
N LEU A 33 -13.97 26.12 -31.14
CA LEU A 33 -13.26 25.30 -30.15
C LEU A 33 -11.93 24.73 -30.69
N LEU A 34 -11.91 24.29 -31.95
CA LEU A 34 -10.69 23.81 -32.61
C LEU A 34 -9.68 24.95 -32.87
N ALA A 35 -10.15 26.16 -33.19
CA ALA A 35 -9.30 27.33 -33.41
C ALA A 35 -8.62 27.82 -32.11
N ILE A 36 -9.27 27.67 -30.95
CA ILE A 36 -8.70 28.02 -29.64
C ILE A 36 -7.70 26.94 -29.17
N SER A 37 -7.84 25.70 -29.65
CA SER A 37 -6.94 24.58 -29.31
C SER A 37 -5.57 24.64 -30.03
N GLY A 38 -5.40 25.60 -30.95
CA GLY A 38 -4.17 25.78 -31.72
C GLY A 38 -3.17 26.68 -30.99
N LYS A 39 -2.14 26.05 -30.40
CA LYS A 39 -0.81 26.57 -29.98
C LYS A 39 -0.54 26.44 -28.48
N SER A 40 -0.14 25.24 -28.05
CA SER A 40 0.74 25.09 -26.89
C SER A 40 1.76 23.99 -27.14
N ASN A 41 2.62 24.19 -28.14
CA ASN A 41 3.88 23.44 -28.23
C ASN A 41 4.97 24.29 -27.56
N ALA A 42 4.92 24.37 -26.23
CA ALA A 42 6.09 24.80 -25.47
C ALA A 42 7.04 23.60 -25.43
N SER A 43 7.79 23.39 -26.52
CA SER A 43 8.98 22.55 -26.47
C SER A 43 10.03 23.33 -25.70
N SER A 44 10.02 23.21 -24.38
CA SER A 44 11.10 23.68 -23.53
C SER A 44 12.36 22.98 -24.01
N PHE A 45 13.23 23.69 -24.73
CA PHE A 45 14.56 23.22 -25.05
C PHE A 45 15.34 23.23 -23.73
N ILE A 46 15.25 22.13 -22.98
CA ILE A 46 16.02 21.95 -21.75
C ILE A 46 17.49 21.94 -22.19
N SER A 47 18.23 22.99 -21.83
CA SER A 47 19.67 23.09 -22.09
C SER A 47 20.35 21.83 -21.53
N PRO A 48 21.36 21.25 -22.20
CA PRO A 48 22.04 20.05 -21.71
C PRO A 48 22.55 20.18 -20.26
N VAL A 49 22.93 21.39 -19.84
CA VAL A 49 23.30 21.73 -18.46
C VAL A 49 22.14 21.55 -17.46
N ASP A 50 20.92 21.90 -17.85
CA ASP A 50 19.74 21.75 -16.98
C ASP A 50 19.31 20.28 -16.87
N GLN A 51 19.52 19.46 -17.90
CA GLN A 51 19.29 18.00 -17.83
C GLN A 51 20.28 17.31 -16.89
N ASP A 52 21.55 17.72 -16.92
CA ASP A 52 22.57 17.18 -16.02
C ASP A 52 22.21 17.49 -14.57
N ALA A 53 21.81 18.73 -14.27
CA ALA A 53 21.40 19.13 -12.92
C ALA A 53 20.23 18.29 -12.38
N ILE A 54 19.19 18.05 -13.19
CA ILE A 54 18.03 17.23 -12.80
C ILE A 54 18.44 15.77 -12.56
N THR A 55 19.31 15.24 -13.42
CA THR A 55 19.79 13.84 -13.32
C THR A 55 20.63 13.65 -12.05
N GLN A 56 21.49 14.61 -11.71
CA GLN A 56 22.27 14.57 -10.47
C GLN A 56 21.34 14.61 -9.25
N GLN A 57 20.36 15.51 -9.25
CA GLN A 57 19.40 15.60 -8.15
C GLN A 57 18.63 14.27 -7.93
N GLN A 58 18.21 13.60 -9.00
CA GLN A 58 17.53 12.31 -8.90
C GLN A 58 18.45 11.22 -8.35
N LYS A 59 19.72 11.19 -8.77
CA LYS A 59 20.71 10.24 -8.26
C LYS A 59 20.97 10.45 -6.77
N ASP A 60 21.11 11.70 -6.34
CA ASP A 60 21.35 12.03 -4.93
C ASP A 60 20.20 11.55 -4.04
N LEU A 61 18.95 11.78 -4.48
CA LEU A 61 17.76 11.30 -3.76
C LEU A 61 17.72 9.77 -3.65
N LEU A 62 18.07 9.06 -4.72
CA LEU A 62 18.14 7.59 -4.71
C LEU A 62 19.23 7.09 -3.78
N GLN A 63 20.41 7.73 -3.79
CA GLN A 63 21.52 7.37 -2.94
C GLN A 63 21.18 7.58 -1.46
N GLN A 64 20.52 8.69 -1.12
CA GLN A 64 20.05 8.97 0.23
C GLN A 64 19.03 7.92 0.71
N ALA A 65 18.05 7.56 -0.13
CA ALA A 65 17.07 6.54 0.20
C ALA A 65 17.72 5.16 0.41
N GLN A 66 18.73 4.82 -0.40
CA GLN A 66 19.48 3.57 -0.25
C GLN A 66 20.25 3.54 1.06
N GLN A 67 21.00 4.61 1.37
CA GLN A 67 21.75 4.74 2.62
C GLN A 67 20.83 4.58 3.83
N GLN A 68 19.68 5.27 3.84
CA GLN A 68 18.71 5.16 4.92
C GLN A 68 18.21 3.72 5.13
N ARG A 69 18.00 2.97 4.04
CA ARG A 69 17.58 1.56 4.15
C ARG A 69 18.68 0.69 4.72
N ASP A 70 19.92 0.94 4.34
CA ASP A 70 21.05 0.16 4.81
C ASP A 70 21.36 0.46 6.28
N ASP A 71 21.23 1.71 6.72
CA ASP A 71 21.34 2.08 8.14
C ASP A 71 20.25 1.40 8.99
N ILE A 72 19.02 1.34 8.49
CA ILE A 72 17.93 0.60 9.13
C ILE A 72 18.25 -0.90 9.17
N ARG A 73 18.69 -1.50 8.06
CA ARG A 73 19.05 -2.92 8.00
C ARG A 73 20.16 -3.26 8.99
N ASN A 74 21.18 -2.42 9.09
CA ASN A 74 22.33 -2.64 9.96
C ASN A 74 22.01 -2.38 11.44
N SER A 75 21.01 -1.54 11.74
CA SER A 75 20.54 -1.28 13.11
C SER A 75 19.52 -2.31 13.62
N ILE A 76 18.88 -3.08 12.73
CA ILE A 76 18.03 -4.20 13.12
C ILE A 76 18.91 -5.39 13.50
N THR A 77 19.15 -5.56 14.79
CA THR A 77 19.53 -6.86 15.34
C THR A 77 18.31 -7.77 15.30
N LEU A 78 18.15 -8.56 14.24
CA LEU A 78 17.22 -9.69 14.30
C LEU A 78 17.75 -10.61 15.40
N SER A 79 16.98 -10.75 16.49
CA SER A 79 17.27 -11.79 17.48
C SER A 79 17.43 -13.10 16.72
N PRO A 80 18.52 -13.86 16.94
CA PRO A 80 18.70 -15.15 16.31
C PRO A 80 17.41 -15.93 16.46
N LEU A 81 16.90 -16.45 15.34
CA LEU A 81 15.70 -17.27 15.33
C LEU A 81 15.87 -18.29 16.43
N THR A 82 15.09 -18.16 17.53
CA THR A 82 15.13 -19.14 18.61
C THR A 82 14.74 -20.46 17.95
N VAL A 83 15.74 -21.31 17.71
CA VAL A 83 15.50 -22.69 17.32
C VAL A 83 14.56 -23.20 18.38
N PRO A 84 13.35 -23.68 18.02
CA PRO A 84 12.41 -24.15 19.02
C PRO A 84 13.18 -25.18 19.84
N THR A 85 13.41 -24.85 21.10
CA THR A 85 13.99 -25.79 22.04
C THR A 85 13.13 -27.02 21.92
N SER A 86 13.77 -28.17 21.62
CA SER A 86 13.10 -29.47 21.79
C SER A 86 12.36 -29.40 23.11
N ASP A 87 11.10 -29.79 23.14
CA ASP A 87 10.32 -29.78 24.38
C ASP A 87 11.17 -30.48 25.44
N ASP A 88 11.77 -29.70 26.35
CA ASP A 88 12.63 -30.25 27.39
C ASP A 88 11.73 -31.15 28.22
N GLU A 89 12.11 -32.41 28.41
CA GLU A 89 11.41 -33.31 29.31
C GLU A 89 11.46 -32.70 30.72
N GLY A 90 10.35 -32.08 31.14
CA GLY A 90 10.23 -31.33 32.40
C GLY A 90 9.78 -29.88 32.26
N ALA A 91 9.67 -29.34 31.04
CA ALA A 91 9.15 -27.99 30.83
C ALA A 91 7.68 -27.86 31.25
N PHE A 92 7.36 -26.78 31.96
CA PHE A 92 5.98 -26.47 32.32
C PHE A 92 5.13 -26.26 31.06
N CYS A 93 4.01 -26.99 30.97
CA CYS A 93 3.10 -26.92 29.83
C CYS A 93 1.73 -26.40 30.27
N HIS A 94 1.07 -25.69 29.35
CA HIS A 94 -0.25 -25.12 29.57
C HIS A 94 -1.30 -25.83 28.72
N PRO A 95 -2.44 -26.28 29.29
CA PRO A 95 -3.53 -26.83 28.50
C PRO A 95 -4.19 -25.73 27.69
N ILE A 96 -4.23 -25.90 26.37
CA ILE A 96 -4.86 -24.93 25.47
C ILE A 96 -6.23 -25.43 25.03
N HIS A 97 -7.26 -24.69 25.42
CA HIS A 97 -8.66 -25.00 25.06
C HIS A 97 -9.17 -24.18 23.87
N GLN A 98 -8.66 -22.96 23.72
CA GLN A 98 -9.12 -22.03 22.70
C GLN A 98 -7.96 -21.17 22.20
N ILE A 99 -7.96 -20.89 20.91
CA ILE A 99 -7.01 -20.00 20.24
C ILE A 99 -7.84 -19.01 19.43
N GLN A 100 -7.65 -17.72 19.67
CA GLN A 100 -8.35 -16.62 19.00
C GLN A 100 -7.32 -15.78 18.26
N PHE A 101 -7.63 -15.40 17.03
CA PHE A 101 -6.77 -14.54 16.22
C PHE A 101 -7.36 -13.13 16.20
N GLU A 102 -6.66 -12.17 16.79
CA GLU A 102 -7.06 -10.76 16.80
C GLU A 102 -6.32 -9.99 15.70
N GLY A 103 -7.01 -9.07 15.02
CA GLY A 103 -6.44 -8.27 13.93
C GLY A 103 -5.97 -9.09 12.71
N ALA A 104 -6.50 -10.30 12.53
CA ALA A 104 -6.06 -11.24 11.49
C ALA A 104 -7.05 -11.35 10.31
N GLU A 105 -7.62 -10.23 9.84
CA GLU A 105 -8.69 -10.25 8.81
C GLU A 105 -8.23 -10.86 7.47
N SER A 106 -6.92 -10.81 7.18
CA SER A 106 -6.35 -11.41 5.97
C SER A 106 -6.29 -12.95 5.99
N LEU A 107 -6.40 -13.56 7.18
CA LEU A 107 -6.47 -15.01 7.34
C LEU A 107 -7.93 -15.43 7.37
N SER A 108 -8.36 -16.21 6.38
CA SER A 108 -9.70 -16.78 6.35
C SER A 108 -9.95 -17.64 7.60
N ALA A 109 -11.21 -17.72 8.04
CA ALA A 109 -11.59 -18.56 9.18
C ALA A 109 -11.13 -20.03 9.01
N SER A 110 -11.19 -20.57 7.79
CA SER A 110 -10.70 -21.92 7.47
C SER A 110 -9.19 -22.07 7.66
N MET A 111 -8.41 -21.03 7.31
CA MET A 111 -6.96 -21.00 7.51
C MET A 111 -6.63 -20.91 9.00
N GLN A 112 -7.33 -20.06 9.75
CA GLN A 112 -7.18 -19.93 11.20
C GLN A 112 -7.45 -21.27 11.92
N GLN A 113 -8.50 -21.98 11.53
CA GLN A 113 -8.81 -23.33 12.04
C GLN A 113 -7.71 -24.34 11.67
N THR A 114 -7.21 -24.29 10.43
CA THR A 114 -6.13 -25.19 9.98
C THR A 114 -4.84 -24.97 10.75
N LEU A 115 -4.50 -23.70 11.02
CA LEU A 115 -3.32 -23.32 11.79
C LEU A 115 -3.42 -23.69 13.27
N SER A 116 -4.61 -23.54 13.88
CA SER A 116 -4.83 -23.78 15.32
C SER A 116 -5.09 -25.25 15.67
N LYS A 117 -5.70 -26.03 14.78
CA LYS A 117 -6.09 -27.44 15.04
C LYS A 117 -4.99 -28.32 15.67
N PRO A 118 -3.71 -28.26 15.24
CA PRO A 118 -2.65 -29.09 15.83
C PRO A 118 -2.29 -28.76 17.28
N PHE A 119 -2.72 -27.59 17.76
CA PHE A 119 -2.33 -26.98 19.04
C PHE A 119 -3.48 -26.99 20.07
N LEU A 120 -4.73 -27.21 19.63
CA LEU A 120 -5.90 -27.30 20.52
C LEU A 120 -5.95 -28.64 21.27
N SER A 121 -6.50 -28.61 22.49
CA SER A 121 -6.71 -29.78 23.35
C SER A 121 -5.42 -30.53 23.70
N ARG A 122 -4.29 -29.82 23.73
CA ARG A 122 -2.97 -30.35 24.08
C ARG A 122 -2.34 -29.49 25.16
N CYS A 123 -1.41 -30.08 25.91
CA CYS A 123 -0.52 -29.32 26.79
C CYS A 123 0.62 -28.77 25.94
N LEU A 124 0.76 -27.45 25.85
CA LEU A 124 1.78 -26.79 25.05
C LEU A 124 2.83 -26.14 25.94
N THR A 125 4.10 -26.31 25.58
CA THR A 125 5.20 -25.51 26.12
C THR A 125 5.22 -24.13 25.47
N ALA A 126 5.96 -23.18 26.04
CA ALA A 126 6.22 -21.89 25.42
C ALA A 126 6.85 -22.03 24.01
N GLY A 127 7.69 -23.06 23.80
CA GLY A 127 8.27 -23.38 22.50
C GLY A 127 7.20 -23.71 21.45
N LYS A 128 6.19 -24.50 21.80
CA LYS A 128 5.09 -24.84 20.88
C LYS A 128 4.12 -23.70 20.63
N ILE A 129 3.93 -22.81 21.60
CA ILE A 129 3.18 -21.57 21.39
C ILE A 129 3.92 -20.67 20.39
N ASN A 130 5.23 -20.48 20.56
CA ASN A 130 6.05 -19.71 19.61
C ASN A 130 6.09 -20.34 18.21
N GLU A 131 6.05 -21.67 18.13
CA GLU A 131 5.95 -22.36 16.84
C GLU A 131 4.66 -21.99 16.09
N LEU A 132 3.52 -21.92 16.79
CA LEU A 132 2.25 -21.47 16.21
C LEU A 132 2.36 -20.02 15.73
N VAL A 133 2.85 -19.10 16.58
CA VAL A 133 3.02 -17.68 16.20
C VAL A 133 3.85 -17.55 14.94
N ARG A 134 4.98 -18.26 14.85
CA ARG A 134 5.85 -18.24 13.67
C ARG A 134 5.14 -18.79 12.43
N LYS A 135 4.38 -19.88 12.56
CA LYS A 135 3.64 -20.46 11.42
C LYS A 135 2.59 -19.49 10.89
N VAL A 136 1.94 -18.76 11.79
CA VAL A 136 0.98 -17.70 11.44
C VAL A 136 1.69 -16.57 10.70
N SER A 137 2.79 -16.03 11.25
CA SER A 137 3.58 -14.96 10.60
C SER A 137 4.09 -15.36 9.21
N ASN A 138 4.61 -16.58 9.07
CA ASN A 138 5.10 -17.08 7.77
C ASN A 138 3.98 -17.20 6.72
N THR A 139 2.74 -17.41 7.15
CA THR A 139 1.58 -17.45 6.24
C THR A 139 1.37 -16.10 5.54
N TYR A 140 1.77 -14.98 6.16
CA TYR A 140 1.72 -13.66 5.53
C TYR A 140 2.83 -13.47 4.49
N THR A 141 4.04 -13.94 4.78
CA THR A 141 5.19 -13.80 3.88
C THR A 141 5.01 -14.60 2.58
N ASN A 142 4.40 -15.78 2.65
CA ASN A 142 4.19 -16.66 1.48
C ASN A 142 3.06 -16.21 0.53
N ARG A 143 2.43 -15.05 0.77
CA ARG A 143 1.31 -14.54 -0.03
C ARG A 143 1.74 -13.57 -1.15
N HIS A 144 3.03 -13.24 -1.24
CA HIS A 144 3.65 -12.34 -2.22
C HIS A 144 4.85 -13.03 -2.86
#